data_AF-A0A543AQH8-F1
#
_entry.id   AF-A0A543AQH8-F1
#
_cell.length_a   1.000
_cell.length_b   1.000
_cell.length_c   1.000
_cell.angle_alpha   90.00
_cell.angle_beta   90.00
_cell.angle_gamma   90.00
#
_symmetry.space_group_name_H-M   'P 1'
#
loop_
_entity.id
_entity.type
_entity.pdbx_description
1 polymer ?
#
loop_
_entity_poly.entity_id
_entity_poly.type
_entity_poly.pdbx_seq_one_letter_code
_entity_poly.pdbx_strand_id
1 'polypeptide(L)'
;MNRIPARPAMRMVPWLRAWRAGLVSLDEVIESLSAAELAGIEQVVVDDADDGLPQGLHAGLAALSQVHCDDIRLLLPVPGDVRGLPRSGGFTERALASAEAVRAGGIGLVAQWREHTSGSGDSWHTLTWWLHRLPADLAAVEVMSVGEADLALTEALREATRRLNALDVAAWNGNGALPGLRDIEARQLPAGFDPRARRLYARALLLDHALEVARQDAMGGAVSAFEAQARLEALRPLAAACRAAVGAACHARISW
;
A
#
# COMPACT_ATOMS: atom_id res chain seq x y z
N MET A 1 -12.50 10.55 -13.51
CA MET A 1 -12.85 9.33 -12.77
C MET A 1 -11.87 9.19 -11.62
N ASN A 2 -12.27 9.41 -10.37
CA ASN A 2 -11.37 9.28 -9.21
C ASN A 2 -10.90 7.83 -9.14
N ARG A 3 -9.69 7.56 -9.63
CA ARG A 3 -9.04 6.27 -9.47
C ARG A 3 -8.74 6.12 -8.00
N ILE A 4 -9.32 5.10 -7.38
CA ILE A 4 -8.80 4.55 -6.11
C ILE A 4 -7.30 4.40 -6.35
N PRO A 5 -6.42 4.97 -5.50
CA PRO A 5 -5.00 4.69 -5.65
C PRO A 5 -4.86 3.18 -5.53
N ALA A 6 -4.57 2.52 -6.65
CA ALA A 6 -4.02 1.19 -6.60
C ALA A 6 -2.80 1.34 -5.69
N ARG A 7 -2.78 0.60 -4.59
CA ARG A 7 -1.65 0.58 -3.67
C ARG A 7 -0.87 -0.69 -4.00
N PRO A 8 -0.20 -0.74 -5.17
CA PRO A 8 0.25 -1.99 -5.74
C PRO A 8 1.31 -2.65 -4.88
N ALA A 9 2.17 -1.91 -4.17
CA ALA A 9 3.11 -2.51 -3.24
C ALA A 9 2.41 -3.23 -2.07
N MET A 10 1.31 -2.65 -1.54
CA MET A 10 0.52 -3.29 -0.49
C MET A 10 -0.09 -4.61 -0.94
N ARG A 11 -0.51 -4.69 -2.20
CA ARG A 11 -0.97 -5.94 -2.82
C ARG A 11 0.18 -6.90 -3.10
N MET A 12 1.30 -6.42 -3.62
CA MET A 12 2.44 -7.22 -4.06
C MET A 12 3.10 -7.99 -2.92
N VAL A 13 3.38 -7.33 -1.79
CA VAL A 13 4.18 -7.91 -0.70
C VAL A 13 3.63 -9.24 -0.19
N PRO A 14 2.37 -9.36 0.26
CA PRO A 14 1.88 -10.63 0.79
C PRO A 14 1.89 -11.74 -0.26
N TRP A 15 1.64 -11.42 -1.54
CA TRP A 15 1.71 -12.38 -2.66
C TRP A 15 3.14 -12.84 -2.94
N LEU A 16 4.11 -11.94 -2.97
CA LEU A 16 5.53 -12.31 -3.07
C LEU A 16 5.96 -13.17 -1.89
N ARG A 17 5.53 -12.85 -0.66
CA ARG A 17 5.84 -13.66 0.52
C ARG A 17 5.28 -15.07 0.41
N ALA A 18 4.03 -15.22 -0.04
CA ALA A 18 3.42 -16.52 -0.26
C ALA A 18 4.12 -17.33 -1.36
N TRP A 19 4.52 -16.67 -2.46
CA TRP A 19 5.31 -17.31 -3.52
C TRP A 19 6.67 -17.80 -2.99
N ARG A 20 7.36 -16.96 -2.23
CA ARG A 20 8.65 -17.31 -1.63
C ARG A 20 8.54 -18.33 -0.50
N ALA A 21 7.36 -18.53 0.06
CA ALA A 21 7.04 -19.63 0.96
C ALA A 21 6.59 -20.92 0.23
N GLY A 22 6.49 -20.90 -1.11
CA GLY A 22 6.07 -22.06 -1.91
C GLY A 22 4.57 -22.35 -1.89
N LEU A 23 3.75 -21.38 -1.45
CA LEU A 23 2.30 -21.57 -1.31
C LEU A 23 1.48 -21.17 -2.54
N VAL A 24 2.06 -20.34 -3.40
CA VAL A 24 1.48 -19.90 -4.68
C VAL A 24 2.58 -19.85 -5.73
N SER A 25 2.22 -19.96 -7.00
CA SER A 25 3.11 -19.78 -8.15
C SER A 25 3.40 -18.30 -8.42
N LEU A 26 4.44 -18.02 -9.22
CA LEU A 26 4.71 -16.64 -9.69
C LEU A 26 3.58 -16.13 -10.62
N ASP A 27 2.95 -17.03 -11.37
CA ASP A 27 1.81 -16.71 -12.24
C ASP A 27 0.60 -16.21 -11.42
N GLU A 28 0.29 -16.86 -10.29
CA GLU A 28 -0.75 -16.40 -9.37
C GLU A 28 -0.44 -15.02 -8.76
N VAL A 29 0.84 -14.72 -8.50
CA VAL A 29 1.26 -13.37 -8.08
C VAL A 29 0.94 -12.34 -9.16
N ILE A 30 1.28 -12.63 -10.42
CA ILE A 30 1.06 -11.73 -11.56
C ILE A 30 -0.44 -11.55 -11.84
N GLU A 31 -1.21 -12.63 -11.79
CA GLU A 31 -2.66 -12.62 -11.93
C GLU A 31 -3.29 -11.72 -10.87
N SER A 32 -2.89 -11.89 -9.60
CA SER A 32 -3.35 -11.00 -8.53
C SER A 32 -2.97 -9.55 -8.82
N LEU A 33 -1.73 -9.26 -9.18
CA LEU A 33 -1.29 -7.89 -9.46
C LEU A 33 -1.98 -7.25 -10.67
N SER A 34 -2.52 -8.06 -11.58
CA SER A 34 -3.19 -7.60 -12.81
C SER A 34 -4.71 -7.65 -12.72
N ALA A 35 -5.27 -7.82 -11.51
CA ALA A 35 -6.71 -7.88 -11.29
C ALA A 35 -7.27 -6.57 -10.69
N ALA A 36 -8.61 -6.48 -10.65
CA ALA A 36 -9.35 -5.34 -10.12
C ALA A 36 -8.93 -4.01 -10.77
N GLU A 37 -8.50 -3.00 -10.00
CA GLU A 37 -8.16 -1.67 -10.51
C GLU A 37 -6.94 -1.63 -11.45
N LEU A 38 -6.17 -2.72 -11.52
CA LEU A 38 -5.02 -2.88 -12.41
C LEU A 38 -5.32 -3.76 -13.62
N ALA A 39 -6.57 -4.20 -13.80
CA ALA A 39 -6.96 -5.00 -14.96
C ALA A 39 -6.75 -4.23 -16.27
N GLY A 40 -6.02 -4.85 -17.20
CA GLY A 40 -5.67 -4.26 -18.50
C GLY A 40 -4.59 -3.19 -18.45
N ILE A 41 -4.03 -2.90 -17.28
CA ILE A 41 -2.89 -1.99 -17.15
C ILE A 41 -1.60 -2.76 -17.41
N GLU A 42 -0.81 -2.28 -18.37
CA GLU A 42 0.53 -2.80 -18.61
C GLU A 42 1.43 -2.55 -17.39
N GLN A 43 2.16 -3.58 -16.95
CA GLN A 43 3.12 -3.49 -15.86
C GLN A 43 4.49 -3.94 -16.32
N VAL A 44 5.48 -3.09 -16.09
CA VAL A 44 6.88 -3.33 -16.47
C VAL A 44 7.79 -3.13 -15.28
N VAL A 45 8.92 -3.83 -15.26
CA VAL A 45 9.98 -3.66 -14.29
C VAL A 45 11.17 -3.02 -14.99
N VAL A 46 11.74 -1.98 -14.40
CA VAL A 46 12.92 -1.28 -14.91
C VAL A 46 14.00 -1.37 -13.84
N ASP A 47 15.11 -2.06 -14.13
CA ASP A 47 16.30 -2.06 -13.27
C ASP A 47 17.14 -0.84 -13.57
N ASP A 48 17.31 0.02 -12.57
CA ASP A 48 18.10 1.27 -12.67
C ASP A 48 19.60 0.97 -12.92
N ALA A 49 20.04 -0.28 -12.68
CA ALA A 49 21.41 -0.72 -12.92
C ALA A 49 21.65 -1.35 -14.31
N ASP A 50 20.61 -1.74 -15.05
CA ASP A 50 20.71 -2.53 -16.30
C ASP A 50 20.16 -1.73 -17.51
N ASP A 51 20.87 -0.66 -17.86
CA ASP A 51 20.59 0.29 -18.96
C ASP A 51 19.15 0.89 -18.99
N GLY A 52 18.32 0.60 -17.98
CA GLY A 52 16.95 1.05 -17.86
C GLY A 52 15.96 0.39 -18.82
N LEU A 53 16.32 -0.75 -19.44
CA LEU A 53 15.44 -1.44 -20.38
C LEU A 53 14.22 -2.05 -19.67
N PRO A 54 12.98 -1.72 -20.07
CA PRO A 54 11.79 -2.31 -19.46
C PRO A 54 11.70 -3.82 -19.72
N GLN A 55 11.43 -4.58 -18.66
CA GLN A 55 11.16 -6.00 -18.69
C GLN A 55 9.70 -6.26 -18.30
N GLY A 56 9.12 -7.34 -18.80
CA GLY A 56 7.79 -7.78 -18.35
C GLY A 56 7.79 -8.12 -16.85
N LEU A 57 6.64 -7.90 -16.18
CA LEU A 57 6.50 -8.11 -14.73
C LEU A 57 6.99 -9.49 -14.27
N HIS A 58 6.70 -10.55 -15.02
CA HIS A 58 7.18 -11.91 -14.71
C HIS A 58 8.71 -11.99 -14.66
N ALA A 59 9.39 -11.50 -15.69
CA ALA A 59 10.85 -11.54 -15.78
C ALA A 59 11.50 -10.71 -14.67
N GLY A 60 10.99 -9.50 -14.42
CA GLY A 60 11.54 -8.64 -13.37
C GLY A 60 11.34 -9.20 -11.97
N LEU A 61 10.19 -9.80 -11.66
CA LEU A 61 9.96 -10.42 -10.35
C LEU A 61 10.74 -11.73 -10.15
N ALA A 62 11.14 -12.42 -11.23
CA ALA A 62 12.01 -13.59 -11.14
C ALA A 62 13.37 -13.28 -10.49
N ALA A 63 13.82 -12.02 -10.50
CA ALA A 63 15.01 -11.56 -9.77
C ALA A 63 14.91 -11.75 -8.25
N LEU A 64 13.70 -11.92 -7.71
CA LEU A 64 13.45 -12.15 -6.28
C LEU A 64 13.44 -13.64 -5.90
N SER A 65 13.72 -14.55 -6.84
CA SER A 65 13.61 -16.02 -6.65
C SER A 65 14.50 -16.61 -5.57
N GLN A 66 15.53 -15.89 -5.12
CA GLN A 66 16.44 -16.32 -4.03
C GLN A 66 16.15 -15.60 -2.70
N VAL A 67 15.24 -14.63 -2.67
CA VAL A 67 14.94 -13.86 -1.46
C VAL A 67 14.10 -14.71 -0.51
N HIS A 68 14.42 -14.70 0.79
CA HIS A 68 13.61 -15.40 1.78
C HIS A 68 12.26 -14.69 1.98
N CYS A 69 11.16 -15.42 2.24
CA CYS A 69 9.83 -14.80 2.39
C CYS A 69 9.79 -13.75 3.52
N ASP A 70 10.57 -13.93 4.58
CA ASP A 70 10.68 -12.96 5.67
C ASP A 70 11.65 -11.82 5.39
N ASP A 71 12.32 -11.77 4.25
CA ASP A 71 13.11 -10.60 3.83
C ASP A 71 12.32 -9.67 2.91
N ILE A 72 11.08 -10.05 2.55
CA ILE A 72 10.16 -9.22 1.79
C ILE A 72 9.29 -8.41 2.75
N ARG A 73 9.38 -7.09 2.62
CA ARG A 73 8.79 -6.09 3.52
C ARG A 73 8.12 -5.00 2.72
N LEU A 74 6.87 -4.74 3.09
CA LEU A 74 6.13 -3.53 2.74
C LEU A 74 6.66 -2.33 3.54
N LEU A 75 6.94 -1.23 2.85
CA LEU A 75 7.23 0.07 3.43
C LEU A 75 6.11 1.05 3.04
N LEU A 76 5.62 1.83 4.00
CA LEU A 76 4.56 2.84 3.80
C LEU A 76 5.00 4.21 4.33
N PRO A 77 6.04 4.81 3.71
CA PRO A 77 6.63 6.03 4.23
C PRO A 77 5.68 7.22 4.09
N VAL A 78 5.75 8.12 5.06
CA VAL A 78 5.08 9.43 5.04
C VAL A 78 6.03 10.50 5.56
N PRO A 79 5.78 11.79 5.32
CA PRO A 79 6.53 12.85 5.99
C PRO A 79 6.55 12.64 7.52
N GLY A 80 7.74 12.53 8.10
CA GLY A 80 7.96 12.28 9.52
C GLY A 80 8.05 10.81 9.95
N ASP A 81 7.72 9.85 9.09
CA ASP A 81 7.89 8.42 9.34
C ASP A 81 8.45 7.71 8.10
N VAL A 82 9.77 7.54 8.09
CA VAL A 82 10.55 6.98 6.97
C VAL A 82 11.27 5.69 7.35
N ARG A 83 10.78 5.02 8.41
CA ARG A 83 11.40 3.80 8.94
C ARG A 83 11.49 2.72 7.85
N GLY A 84 12.63 2.03 7.83
CA GLY A 84 12.92 0.97 6.85
C GLY A 84 13.50 1.44 5.51
N LEU A 85 13.49 2.76 5.22
CA LEU A 85 14.14 3.32 4.03
C LEU A 85 15.66 3.54 4.25
N PRO A 86 16.48 3.41 3.20
CA PRO A 86 17.84 3.94 3.19
C PRO A 86 17.87 5.44 3.46
N ARG A 87 19.00 5.94 3.98
CA ARG A 87 19.19 7.36 4.30
C ARG A 87 19.01 8.30 3.10
N SER A 88 19.34 7.84 1.90
CA SER A 88 19.28 8.61 0.65
C SER A 88 19.30 7.69 -0.57
N GLY A 89 19.04 8.24 -1.75
CA GLY A 89 19.14 7.56 -3.04
C GLY A 89 17.80 7.41 -3.76
N GLY A 90 17.85 7.01 -5.04
CA GLY A 90 16.68 6.96 -5.92
C GLY A 90 15.54 6.10 -5.38
N PHE A 91 15.84 5.00 -4.70
CA PHE A 91 14.81 4.20 -4.03
C PHE A 91 14.05 5.00 -2.96
N THR A 92 14.76 5.70 -2.07
CA THR A 92 14.16 6.51 -1.00
C THR A 92 13.31 7.63 -1.57
N GLU A 93 13.80 8.34 -2.58
CA GLU A 93 13.09 9.44 -3.23
C GLU A 93 11.80 8.94 -3.90
N ARG A 94 11.86 7.85 -4.66
CA ARG A 94 10.68 7.25 -5.29
C ARG A 94 9.71 6.72 -4.25
N ALA A 95 10.19 6.05 -3.21
CA ALA A 95 9.35 5.50 -2.14
C ALA A 95 8.57 6.60 -1.42
N LEU A 96 9.21 7.75 -1.15
CA LEU A 96 8.55 8.92 -0.57
C LEU A 96 7.51 9.53 -1.53
N ALA A 97 7.82 9.62 -2.82
CA ALA A 97 6.90 10.14 -3.83
C ALA A 97 5.67 9.23 -4.03
N SER A 98 5.85 7.91 -4.01
CA SER A 98 4.77 6.93 -4.15
C SER A 98 4.04 6.64 -2.83
N ALA A 99 4.60 7.04 -1.69
CA ALA A 99 4.14 6.69 -0.33
C ALA A 99 4.02 5.16 -0.09
N GLU A 100 4.74 4.37 -0.88
CA GLU A 100 4.83 2.92 -0.77
C GLU A 100 6.10 2.39 -1.43
N ALA A 101 6.63 1.29 -0.90
CA ALA A 101 7.73 0.56 -1.51
C ALA A 101 7.77 -0.89 -1.03
N VAL A 102 8.45 -1.74 -1.81
CA VAL A 102 8.80 -3.10 -1.42
C VAL A 102 10.30 -3.15 -1.18
N ARG A 103 10.72 -3.74 -0.06
CA ARG A 103 12.10 -4.14 0.20
C ARG A 103 12.16 -5.65 0.26
N ALA A 104 12.98 -6.28 -0.56
CA ALA A 104 13.14 -7.72 -0.70
C ALA A 104 14.63 -8.06 -0.60
N GLY A 105 15.12 -8.27 0.62
CA GLY A 105 16.56 -8.40 0.88
C GLY A 105 17.34 -7.16 0.41
N GLY A 106 18.30 -7.37 -0.50
CA GLY A 106 19.09 -6.31 -1.13
C GLY A 106 18.43 -5.64 -2.34
N ILE A 107 17.15 -5.90 -2.61
CA ILE A 107 16.41 -5.32 -3.73
C ILE A 107 15.28 -4.43 -3.20
N GLY A 108 15.12 -3.25 -3.79
CA GLY A 108 13.99 -2.35 -3.56
C GLY A 108 13.14 -2.23 -4.83
N LEU A 109 11.81 -2.24 -4.69
CA LEU A 109 10.87 -1.98 -5.78
C LEU A 109 9.94 -0.83 -5.42
N VAL A 110 9.73 0.10 -6.35
CA VAL A 110 8.75 1.19 -6.20
C VAL A 110 7.90 1.29 -7.45
N ALA A 111 6.58 1.23 -7.29
CA ALA A 111 5.65 1.43 -8.39
C ALA A 111 5.42 2.92 -8.66
N GLN A 112 5.45 3.32 -9.94
CA GLN A 112 5.12 4.66 -10.39
C GLN A 112 4.28 4.61 -11.67
N TRP A 113 3.24 5.43 -11.72
CA TRP A 113 2.44 5.61 -12.94
C TRP A 113 3.23 6.39 -13.97
N ARG A 114 3.21 5.91 -15.21
CA ARG A 114 3.70 6.64 -16.38
C ARG A 114 2.57 6.83 -17.37
N GLU A 115 2.42 8.06 -17.83
CA GLU A 115 1.53 8.41 -18.94
C GLU A 115 2.35 8.40 -20.23
N HIS A 116 1.78 7.80 -21.26
CA HIS A 116 2.35 7.72 -22.59
C HIS A 116 1.37 8.34 -23.56
N THR A 117 1.88 9.02 -24.58
CA THR A 117 1.07 9.58 -25.67
C THR A 117 1.70 9.15 -27.00
N SER A 118 0.90 8.54 -27.87
CA SER A 118 1.34 8.13 -29.20
C SER A 118 1.53 9.35 -30.11
N GLY A 119 2.18 9.14 -31.25
CA GLY A 119 2.24 10.17 -32.31
C GLY A 119 0.85 10.54 -32.89
N SER A 120 -0.18 9.69 -32.70
CA SER A 120 -1.57 9.98 -33.06
C SER A 120 -2.35 10.72 -31.98
N GLY A 121 -1.77 10.96 -30.79
CA GLY A 121 -2.41 11.63 -29.67
C GLY A 121 -3.15 10.71 -28.69
N ASP A 122 -3.13 9.40 -28.91
CA ASP A 122 -3.73 8.43 -28.00
C ASP A 122 -2.90 8.32 -26.72
N SER A 123 -3.52 8.47 -25.56
CA SER A 123 -2.83 8.42 -24.27
C SER A 123 -3.22 7.20 -23.45
N TRP A 124 -2.23 6.53 -22.86
CA TRP A 124 -2.43 5.37 -21.99
C TRP A 124 -1.50 5.43 -20.78
N HIS A 125 -1.76 4.57 -19.79
CA HIS A 125 -0.99 4.49 -18.57
C HIS A 125 -0.33 3.13 -18.41
N THR A 126 0.91 3.14 -17.97
CA THR A 126 1.68 1.95 -17.59
C THR A 126 2.11 2.09 -16.13
N LEU A 127 2.12 0.98 -15.38
CA LEU A 127 2.67 0.94 -14.03
C LEU A 127 4.11 0.43 -14.09
N THR A 128 5.07 1.31 -13.82
CA THR A 128 6.50 0.98 -13.83
C THR A 128 6.99 0.66 -12.43
N TRP A 129 7.57 -0.52 -12.26
CA TRP A 129 8.25 -0.95 -11.05
C TRP A 129 9.75 -0.68 -11.18
N TRP A 130 10.24 0.30 -10.41
CA TRP A 130 11.65 0.64 -10.36
C TRP A 130 12.39 -0.29 -9.43
N LEU A 131 13.28 -1.11 -9.98
CA LEU A 131 14.15 -1.99 -9.24
C LEU A 131 15.44 -1.24 -8.89
N HIS A 132 15.76 -1.22 -7.60
CA HIS A 132 16.96 -0.63 -7.04
C HIS A 132 17.77 -1.67 -6.27
N ARG A 133 19.09 -1.61 -6.38
CA ARG A 133 19.99 -2.34 -5.49
C ARG A 133 20.14 -1.56 -4.20
N LEU A 134 19.92 -2.22 -3.07
CA LEU A 134 19.96 -1.63 -1.74
C LEU A 134 21.25 -2.02 -1.00
N PRO A 135 21.76 -1.14 -0.11
CA PRO A 135 22.89 -1.49 0.74
C PRO A 135 22.63 -2.73 1.59
N ALA A 136 23.66 -3.57 1.76
CA ALA A 136 23.55 -4.82 2.52
C ALA A 136 23.40 -4.59 4.05
N ASP A 137 23.84 -3.44 4.54
CA ASP A 137 23.88 -3.05 5.96
C ASP A 137 22.62 -2.31 6.44
N LEU A 138 21.56 -2.28 5.64
CA LEU A 138 20.31 -1.64 6.03
C LEU A 138 19.69 -2.34 7.25
N ALA A 139 19.38 -1.55 8.27
CA ALA A 139 18.67 -2.01 9.47
C ALA A 139 17.42 -2.82 9.13
N ALA A 140 17.12 -3.83 9.95
CA ALA A 140 15.92 -4.63 9.80
C ALA A 140 14.67 -3.74 9.91
N VAL A 141 13.65 -4.05 9.11
CA VAL A 141 12.35 -3.38 9.22
C VAL A 141 11.67 -3.89 10.47
N GLU A 142 11.39 -3.01 11.42
CA GLU A 142 10.60 -3.35 12.61
C GLU A 142 9.18 -3.76 12.21
N VAL A 143 8.74 -4.91 12.73
CA VAL A 143 7.41 -5.47 12.44
C VAL A 143 6.60 -5.47 13.73
N MET A 144 5.46 -4.79 13.70
CA MET A 144 4.46 -4.85 14.76
C MET A 144 3.70 -6.18 14.67
N SER A 145 3.38 -6.78 15.81
CA SER A 145 2.55 -7.99 15.80
C SER A 145 1.11 -7.68 15.35
N VAL A 146 0.41 -8.67 14.79
CA VAL A 146 -1.00 -8.55 14.40
C VAL A 146 -1.87 -8.12 15.59
N GLY A 147 -1.59 -8.64 16.79
CA GLY A 147 -2.37 -8.32 17.99
C GLY A 147 -2.18 -6.87 18.47
N GLU A 148 -0.93 -6.41 18.52
CA GLU A 148 -0.63 -5.01 18.88
C GLU A 148 -1.23 -4.04 17.87
N ALA A 149 -1.12 -4.35 16.57
CA ALA A 149 -1.67 -3.51 15.53
C ALA A 149 -3.21 -3.49 15.52
N ASP A 150 -3.86 -4.61 15.81
CA ASP A 150 -5.32 -4.70 15.95
C ASP A 150 -5.84 -3.86 17.12
N LEU A 151 -5.14 -3.90 18.26
CA LEU A 151 -5.44 -3.06 19.42
C LEU A 151 -5.26 -1.58 19.09
N ALA A 152 -4.09 -1.19 18.56
CA ALA A 152 -3.78 0.19 18.22
C ALA A 152 -4.79 0.77 17.19
N LEU A 153 -5.19 -0.01 16.19
CA LEU A 153 -6.20 0.39 15.22
C LEU A 153 -7.57 0.61 15.87
N THR A 154 -7.96 -0.27 16.80
CA THR A 154 -9.24 -0.17 17.52
C THR A 154 -9.28 1.08 18.42
N GLU A 155 -8.19 1.34 19.14
CA GLU A 155 -8.06 2.52 20.01
C GLU A 155 -8.05 3.82 19.19
N ALA A 156 -7.28 3.87 18.11
CA ALA A 156 -7.22 5.03 17.22
C ALA A 156 -8.56 5.33 16.56
N LEU A 157 -9.33 4.30 16.16
CA LEU A 157 -10.67 4.47 15.61
C LEU A 157 -11.63 5.06 16.64
N ARG A 158 -11.66 4.50 17.85
CA ARG A 158 -12.49 5.02 18.96
C ARG A 158 -12.15 6.48 19.27
N GLU A 159 -10.87 6.82 19.33
CA GLU A 159 -10.41 8.17 19.61
C GLU A 159 -10.75 9.15 18.47
N ALA A 160 -10.58 8.74 17.22
CA ALA A 160 -10.96 9.55 16.06
C ALA A 160 -12.48 9.83 16.07
N THR A 161 -13.32 8.82 16.28
CA THR A 161 -14.78 9.00 16.39
C THR A 161 -15.14 9.95 17.52
N ARG A 162 -14.50 9.82 18.70
CA ARG A 162 -14.73 10.73 19.84
C ARG A 162 -14.38 12.18 19.49
N ARG A 163 -13.24 12.41 18.84
CA ARG A 163 -12.80 13.74 18.40
C ARG A 163 -13.74 14.34 17.35
N LEU A 164 -14.14 13.55 16.35
CA LEU A 164 -15.05 14.00 15.31
C LEU A 164 -16.44 14.35 15.87
N ASN A 165 -16.96 13.56 16.82
CA ASN A 165 -18.22 13.87 17.49
C ASN A 165 -18.12 15.15 18.34
N ALA A 166 -16.99 15.36 19.02
CA ALA A 166 -16.76 16.56 19.83
C ALA A 166 -16.61 17.84 18.99
N LEU A 167 -16.20 17.72 17.72
CA LEU A 167 -16.15 18.82 16.77
C LEU A 167 -17.54 19.23 16.23
N ASP A 168 -18.62 18.56 16.69
CA ASP A 168 -20.02 18.79 16.30
C ASP A 168 -20.18 19.08 14.79
N VAL A 169 -19.63 18.18 13.97
CA VAL A 169 -19.70 18.28 12.50
C VAL A 169 -21.14 17.97 12.07
N ALA A 170 -22.04 18.92 12.31
CA ALA A 170 -23.48 18.85 12.10
C ALA A 170 -23.91 18.82 10.61
N ALA A 171 -23.02 18.46 9.69
CA ALA A 171 -23.29 18.45 8.26
C ALA A 171 -22.81 17.18 7.53
N TRP A 172 -22.38 16.13 8.23
CA TRP A 172 -22.14 14.85 7.56
C TRP A 172 -23.42 14.01 7.52
N ASN A 173 -24.12 14.02 6.39
CA ASN A 173 -25.14 13.02 6.05
C ASN A 173 -24.46 11.73 5.54
N GLY A 174 -23.93 10.93 6.47
CA GLY A 174 -23.13 9.71 6.22
C GLY A 174 -23.85 8.54 5.54
N ASN A 175 -24.83 8.82 4.69
CA ASN A 175 -25.70 7.84 4.05
C ASN A 175 -25.24 7.48 2.63
N GLY A 176 -24.08 7.99 2.18
CA GLY A 176 -23.48 7.61 0.91
C GLY A 176 -22.77 6.26 1.01
N ALA A 177 -23.03 5.36 0.07
CA ALA A 177 -22.23 4.15 -0.08
C ALA A 177 -20.76 4.53 -0.32
N LEU A 178 -19.82 3.83 0.33
CA LEU A 178 -18.39 3.98 0.07
C LEU A 178 -18.11 3.57 -1.39
N PRO A 179 -17.71 4.48 -2.28
CA PRO A 179 -17.46 4.15 -3.67
C PRO A 179 -16.32 3.14 -3.76
N GLY A 180 -16.41 2.13 -4.64
CA GLY A 180 -15.35 1.13 -4.80
C GLY A 180 -15.23 0.10 -3.66
N LEU A 181 -16.20 0.03 -2.74
CA LEU A 181 -16.18 -0.93 -1.62
C LEU A 181 -15.97 -2.38 -2.08
N ARG A 182 -16.64 -2.80 -3.16
CA ARG A 182 -16.51 -4.16 -3.72
C ARG A 182 -15.07 -4.48 -4.15
N ASP A 183 -14.36 -3.51 -4.71
CA ASP A 183 -12.98 -3.69 -5.14
C ASP A 183 -12.06 -3.87 -3.93
N ILE A 184 -12.31 -3.13 -2.85
CA ILE A 184 -11.58 -3.26 -1.58
C ILE A 184 -11.87 -4.61 -0.93
N GLU A 185 -13.13 -5.05 -0.87
CA GLU A 185 -13.52 -6.35 -0.31
C GLU A 185 -12.94 -7.54 -1.10
N ALA A 186 -12.70 -7.36 -2.40
CA ALA A 186 -12.04 -8.35 -3.23
C ALA A 186 -10.53 -8.49 -2.94
N ARG A 187 -9.90 -7.49 -2.31
CA ARG A 187 -8.46 -7.54 -1.96
C ARG A 187 -8.24 -8.41 -0.73
N GLN A 188 -7.75 -9.61 -0.96
CA GLN A 188 -7.48 -10.58 0.08
C GLN A 188 -5.99 -10.94 0.15
N LEU A 189 -5.54 -11.32 1.35
CA LEU A 189 -4.24 -11.96 1.50
C LEU A 189 -4.25 -13.33 0.79
N PRO A 190 -3.15 -13.76 0.17
CA PRO A 190 -3.02 -15.09 -0.44
C PRO A 190 -3.04 -16.21 0.61
N ALA A 191 -2.99 -17.47 0.19
CA ALA A 191 -2.93 -18.63 1.08
C ALA A 191 -1.77 -18.55 2.11
N GLY A 192 -1.92 -19.25 3.25
CA GLY A 192 -0.92 -19.33 4.33
C GLY A 192 -0.98 -18.24 5.40
N PHE A 193 -1.64 -17.12 5.13
CA PHE A 193 -1.88 -16.09 6.15
C PHE A 193 -2.99 -16.51 7.14
N ASP A 194 -2.75 -16.31 8.43
CA ASP A 194 -3.67 -16.67 9.49
C ASP A 194 -4.99 -15.87 9.44
N PRO A 195 -6.11 -16.40 9.97
CA PRO A 195 -7.39 -15.69 9.95
C PRO A 195 -7.39 -14.34 10.67
N ARG A 196 -6.56 -14.14 11.70
CA ARG A 196 -6.44 -12.85 12.40
C ARG A 196 -5.79 -11.80 11.49
N ALA A 197 -4.69 -12.13 10.82
CA ALA A 197 -4.05 -11.26 9.84
C ALA A 197 -4.99 -10.87 8.70
N ARG A 198 -5.77 -11.83 8.17
CA ARG A 198 -6.77 -11.56 7.12
C ARG A 198 -7.84 -10.56 7.56
N ARG A 199 -8.38 -10.74 8.77
CA ARG A 199 -9.38 -9.81 9.33
C ARG A 199 -8.78 -8.42 9.57
N LEU A 200 -7.57 -8.34 10.12
CA LEU A 200 -6.87 -7.08 10.31
C LEU A 200 -6.63 -6.36 8.97
N TYR A 201 -6.15 -7.09 7.96
CA TYR A 201 -5.91 -6.55 6.62
C TYR A 201 -7.17 -5.98 6.00
N ALA A 202 -8.27 -6.76 5.98
CA ALA A 202 -9.54 -6.31 5.41
C ALA A 202 -10.08 -5.06 6.13
N ARG A 203 -10.03 -5.03 7.47
CA ARG A 203 -10.48 -3.88 8.26
C ARG A 203 -9.60 -2.65 8.01
N ALA A 204 -8.28 -2.83 7.96
CA ALA A 204 -7.33 -1.75 7.72
C ALA A 204 -7.46 -1.16 6.31
N LEU A 205 -7.65 -2.01 5.29
CA LEU A 205 -7.90 -1.55 3.91
C LEU A 205 -9.20 -0.76 3.79
N LEU A 206 -10.27 -1.22 4.45
CA LEU A 206 -11.55 -0.51 4.46
C LEU A 206 -11.41 0.87 5.10
N LEU A 207 -10.72 0.97 6.24
CA LEU A 207 -10.49 2.23 6.92
C LEU A 207 -9.53 3.15 6.15
N ASP A 208 -8.46 2.63 5.56
CA ASP A 208 -7.55 3.41 4.69
C ASP A 208 -8.30 4.01 3.50
N HIS A 209 -9.17 3.22 2.87
CA HIS A 209 -10.02 3.69 1.77
C HIS A 209 -11.03 4.74 2.23
N ALA A 210 -11.70 4.52 3.37
CA ALA A 210 -12.63 5.50 3.93
C ALA A 210 -11.93 6.83 4.28
N LEU A 211 -10.71 6.77 4.81
CA LEU A 211 -9.88 7.95 5.07
C LEU A 211 -9.51 8.69 3.79
N GLU A 212 -9.15 7.96 2.73
CA GLU A 212 -8.82 8.57 1.44
C GLU A 212 -10.04 9.24 0.80
N VAL A 213 -11.20 8.59 0.81
CA VAL A 213 -12.47 9.19 0.38
C VAL A 213 -12.77 10.44 1.20
N ALA A 214 -12.62 10.37 2.53
CA ALA A 214 -12.83 11.50 3.42
C ALA A 214 -11.86 12.68 3.17
N ARG A 215 -10.63 12.40 2.72
CA ARG A 215 -9.62 13.42 2.38
C ARG A 215 -9.93 14.09 1.04
N GLN A 216 -10.45 13.34 0.08
CA GLN A 216 -10.91 13.88 -1.21
C GLN A 216 -12.16 14.76 -1.05
N ASP A 217 -13.00 14.44 -0.07
CA ASP A 217 -14.21 15.17 0.29
C ASP A 217 -13.99 16.25 1.39
N ALA A 218 -12.79 16.84 1.45
CA ALA A 218 -12.42 17.77 2.52
C ALA A 218 -13.33 19.02 2.63
N MET A 219 -14.10 19.34 1.58
CA MET A 219 -15.07 20.44 1.55
C MET A 219 -16.53 20.01 1.81
N GLY A 220 -16.83 18.70 1.84
CA GLY A 220 -18.21 18.17 1.76
C GLY A 220 -19.14 18.47 2.94
N GLY A 221 -18.61 19.01 4.05
CA GLY A 221 -19.42 19.39 5.21
C GLY A 221 -18.75 20.33 6.21
N ALA A 222 -17.56 20.86 5.90
CA ALA A 222 -16.93 21.88 6.74
C ALA A 222 -17.44 23.27 6.32
N VAL A 223 -17.92 24.06 7.28
CA VAL A 223 -18.40 25.42 7.05
C VAL A 223 -17.20 26.39 6.91
N SER A 224 -16.01 25.99 7.38
CA SER A 224 -14.78 26.76 7.27
C SER A 224 -13.53 25.90 7.01
N ALA A 225 -12.46 26.52 6.49
CA ALA A 225 -11.15 25.89 6.33
C ALA A 225 -10.54 25.42 7.67
N PHE A 226 -10.90 26.10 8.77
CA PHE A 226 -10.47 25.72 10.12
C PHE A 226 -11.09 24.40 10.56
N GLU A 227 -12.39 24.20 10.33
CA GLU A 227 -13.08 22.93 10.61
C GLU A 227 -12.55 21.79 9.75
N ALA A 228 -12.28 22.04 8.47
CA ALA A 228 -11.65 21.07 7.58
C ALA A 228 -10.27 20.64 8.10
N GLN A 229 -9.44 21.58 8.54
CA GLN A 229 -8.13 21.27 9.13
C GLN A 229 -8.27 20.50 10.44
N ALA A 230 -9.16 20.92 11.35
CA ALA A 230 -9.39 20.24 12.62
C ALA A 230 -9.84 18.77 12.42
N ARG A 231 -10.68 18.52 11.40
CA ARG A 231 -11.08 17.16 10.99
C ARG A 231 -9.88 16.33 10.50
N LEU A 232 -9.02 16.90 9.66
CA LEU A 232 -7.82 16.20 9.18
C LEU A 232 -6.84 15.87 10.34
N GLU A 233 -6.67 16.79 11.28
CA GLU A 233 -5.88 16.58 12.50
C GLU A 233 -6.46 15.46 13.37
N ALA A 234 -7.79 15.40 13.52
CA ALA A 234 -8.47 14.35 14.29
C ALA A 234 -8.29 12.96 13.68
N LEU A 235 -8.18 12.86 12.34
CA LEU A 235 -8.02 11.61 11.61
C LEU A 235 -6.56 11.13 11.49
N ARG A 236 -5.57 11.99 11.73
CA ARG A 236 -4.15 11.65 11.56
C ARG A 236 -3.70 10.42 12.38
N PRO A 237 -4.07 10.25 13.66
CA PRO A 237 -3.72 9.05 14.43
C PRO A 237 -4.33 7.78 13.85
N LEU A 238 -5.58 7.84 13.37
CA LEU A 238 -6.24 6.71 12.71
C LEU A 238 -5.51 6.33 11.41
N ALA A 239 -5.12 7.31 10.60
CA ALA A 239 -4.34 7.05 9.39
C ALA A 239 -2.99 6.37 9.68
N ALA A 240 -2.31 6.76 10.76
CA ALA A 240 -1.08 6.11 11.19
C ALA A 240 -1.33 4.65 11.65
N ALA A 241 -2.39 4.41 12.41
CA ALA A 241 -2.76 3.07 12.86
C ALA A 241 -3.19 2.16 11.70
N CYS A 242 -3.89 2.69 10.69
CA CYS A 242 -4.23 1.94 9.47
C CYS A 242 -2.96 1.47 8.74
N ARG A 243 -1.98 2.36 8.51
CA ARG A 243 -0.70 1.97 7.87
C ARG A 243 0.03 0.90 8.66
N ALA A 244 0.12 1.05 10.00
CA ALA A 244 0.74 0.05 10.87
C ALA A 244 0.01 -1.30 10.81
N ALA A 245 -1.33 -1.29 10.80
CA ALA A 245 -2.15 -2.49 10.67
C ALA A 245 -2.00 -3.20 9.34
N VAL A 246 -1.95 -2.46 8.22
CA VAL A 246 -1.66 -3.06 6.91
C VAL A 246 -0.26 -3.69 6.90
N GLY A 247 0.75 -2.97 7.39
CA GLY A 247 2.11 -3.50 7.53
C GLY A 247 2.15 -4.80 8.34
N ALA A 248 1.60 -4.78 9.56
CA ALA A 248 1.54 -5.94 10.45
C ALA A 248 0.82 -7.14 9.81
N ALA A 249 -0.27 -6.90 9.09
CA ALA A 249 -1.00 -7.97 8.40
C ALA A 249 -0.22 -8.53 7.21
N CYS A 250 0.42 -7.69 6.40
CA CYS A 250 1.27 -8.11 5.28
C CYS A 250 2.54 -8.84 5.75
N HIS A 251 3.04 -8.55 6.96
CA HIS A 251 4.22 -9.18 7.56
C HIS A 251 3.87 -10.33 8.51
N ALA A 252 2.60 -10.66 8.69
CA ALA A 252 2.17 -11.75 9.55
C ALA A 252 2.85 -13.07 9.16
N ARG A 253 3.07 -13.93 10.15
CA ARG A 253 3.67 -15.26 9.90
C ARG A 253 2.81 -16.05 8.93
N ILE A 254 3.47 -16.63 7.94
CA ILE A 254 2.86 -17.55 6.99
C ILE A 254 2.98 -18.95 7.60
N SER A 255 1.86 -19.65 7.74
CA SER A 255 1.83 -21.04 8.20
C SER A 255 1.84 -21.96 6.99
N TRP A 256 2.70 -22.98 7.03
CA TRP A 256 2.85 -24.03 6.01
C TRP A 256 1.96 -25.24 6.30
#